data_AF-A0A9Q3XCY5-F1
#
_entry.id   AF-A0A9Q3XCY5-F1
#
_cell.length_a   1.000
_cell.length_b   1.000
_cell.length_c   1.000
_cell.angle_alpha   90.00
_cell.angle_beta   90.00
_cell.angle_gamma   90.00
#
_symmetry.space_group_name_H-M   'P 1'
#
loop_
_entity.id
_entity.type
_entity.pdbx_description
1 polymer ?
#
loop_
_entity_poly.entity_id
_entity_poly.type
_entity_poly.pdbx_seq_one_letter_code
_entity_poly.pdbx_strand_id
1 'polypeptide(L)'
;MIEPDIFRPTATIEAEISGHRTARSVDFTKVYLDAPRGYENPVDYVGQISSDGLEVTGVWSLLDMNGTFEMQREQGMAETEEAETAETVPAPAELD
;
A
#
# COMPACT_ATOMS: atom_id res chain seq x y z
N MET A 1 -1.50 8.65 -0.19
CA MET A 1 -2.89 8.13 -0.02
C MET A 1 -3.54 8.90 1.12
N ILE A 2 -4.84 9.22 1.04
CA ILE A 2 -5.57 9.90 2.12
C ILE A 2 -6.54 8.92 2.78
N GLU A 3 -6.48 8.80 4.11
CA GLU A 3 -7.33 7.91 4.92
C GLU A 3 -8.14 8.71 5.94
N PRO A 4 -9.29 8.19 6.42
CA PRO A 4 -9.97 8.74 7.59
C PRO A 4 -9.07 8.67 8.84
N ASP A 5 -9.03 9.75 9.62
CA ASP A 5 -8.30 9.77 10.89
C ASP A 5 -9.17 9.18 12.01
N ILE A 6 -8.75 8.04 12.57
CA ILE A 6 -9.53 7.32 13.59
C ILE A 6 -9.49 8.01 14.96
N PHE A 7 -8.49 8.86 15.21
CA PHE A 7 -8.40 9.67 16.43
C PHE A 7 -9.04 11.05 16.26
N ARG A 8 -9.23 11.52 15.03
CA ARG A 8 -9.93 12.76 14.68
C ARG A 8 -11.02 12.47 13.63
N PRO A 9 -12.22 12.00 14.05
CA PRO A 9 -13.23 11.41 13.15
C PRO A 9 -13.74 12.29 11.99
N THR A 10 -13.52 13.61 12.05
CA THR A 10 -13.91 14.55 10.98
C THR A 10 -12.73 14.97 10.10
N ALA A 11 -11.54 14.42 10.33
CA ALA A 11 -10.32 14.74 9.63
C ALA A 11 -9.85 13.55 8.79
N THR A 12 -8.96 13.86 7.86
CA THR A 12 -8.19 12.88 7.11
C THR A 12 -6.73 12.96 7.49
N ILE A 13 -6.00 11.89 7.21
CA ILE A 13 -4.56 11.79 7.38
C ILE A 13 -3.92 11.23 6.12
N GLU A 14 -2.75 11.75 5.79
CA GLU A 14 -1.98 11.26 4.64
C GLU A 14 -1.10 10.09 5.05
N ALA A 15 -1.05 9.09 4.19
CA ALA A 15 -0.20 7.92 4.31
C ALA A 15 0.63 7.72 3.03
N GLU A 16 1.88 7.33 3.23
CA GLU A 16 2.78 6.84 2.21
C GLU A 16 2.89 5.31 2.33
N ILE A 17 2.85 4.63 1.19
CA ILE A 17 3.13 3.20 1.09
C ILE A 17 4.33 3.03 0.17
N SER A 18 5.37 2.38 0.68
CA SER A 18 6.60 2.13 -0.06
C SER A 18 6.99 0.67 0.09
N GLY A 19 7.37 0.02 -1.01
CA GLY A 19 7.73 -1.39 -0.98
C GLY A 19 7.93 -1.97 -2.36
N HIS A 20 7.95 -3.30 -2.44
CA HIS A 20 8.14 -4.03 -3.67
C HIS A 20 7.25 -5.27 -3.75
N ARG A 21 6.90 -5.62 -4.99
CA ARG A 21 6.28 -6.90 -5.32
C ARG A 21 7.23 -7.70 -6.18
N THR A 22 7.48 -8.94 -5.81
CA THR A 22 8.24 -9.89 -6.62
C THR A 22 7.40 -11.14 -6.87
N ALA A 23 7.06 -11.40 -8.13
CA ALA A 23 6.11 -12.44 -8.52
C ALA A 23 4.79 -12.31 -7.71
N ARG A 24 4.52 -13.27 -6.82
CA ARG A 24 3.34 -13.27 -5.95
C ARG A 24 3.64 -12.83 -4.52
N SER A 25 4.87 -12.42 -4.20
CA SER A 25 5.23 -11.94 -2.87
C SER A 25 5.15 -10.41 -2.82
N VAL A 26 4.63 -9.88 -1.73
CA VAL A 26 4.61 -8.44 -1.44
C VAL A 26 5.33 -8.17 -0.12
N ASP A 27 6.07 -7.08 -0.09
CA ASP A 27 6.76 -6.56 1.08
C ASP A 27 6.71 -5.03 1.01
N PHE A 28 6.00 -4.40 1.94
CA PHE A 28 5.82 -2.95 1.96
C PHE A 28 5.62 -2.43 3.37
N THR A 29 5.95 -1.16 3.56
CA THR A 29 5.74 -0.41 4.79
C THR A 29 4.73 0.69 4.55
N LYS A 30 3.81 0.90 5.50
CA LYS A 30 2.92 2.05 5.55
C LYS A 30 3.37 3.02 6.64
N VAL A 31 3.47 4.30 6.29
CA VAL A 31 3.80 5.38 7.23
C VAL A 31 2.78 6.51 7.06
N TYR A 32 2.27 7.05 8.16
CA TYR A 32 1.47 8.28 8.10
C TYR A 32 2.39 9.51 8.06
N LEU A 33 2.12 10.44 7.15
CA LEU A 33 2.86 11.70 7.02
C LEU A 33 2.34 12.72 8.03
N ASP A 34 3.23 13.58 8.53
CA ASP A 34 2.94 14.54 9.61
C ASP A 34 2.20 13.88 10.79
N ALA A 35 2.62 12.65 11.12
CA ALA A 35 1.90 11.74 12.01
C ALA A 35 1.60 12.39 13.37
N PRO A 36 0.31 12.57 13.73
CA PRO A 36 -0.05 12.96 15.07
C PRO A 36 0.17 11.79 16.03
N ARG A 37 0.08 12.09 17.33
CA ARG A 37 0.31 11.10 18.37
C ARG A 37 -0.60 9.87 18.20
N GLY A 38 -0.02 8.68 18.15
CA GLY A 38 -0.71 7.41 17.87
C GLY A 38 -0.44 6.82 16.49
N TYR A 39 0.15 7.57 15.56
CA TYR A 39 0.48 7.13 14.19
C TYR A 39 1.97 7.16 13.85
N GLU A 40 2.84 7.38 14.84
CA GLU A 40 4.24 7.72 14.62
C GLU A 40 5.09 6.57 14.07
N ASN A 41 4.61 5.33 14.24
CA ASN A 41 5.39 4.14 13.96
C ASN A 41 4.96 3.49 12.64
N PRO A 42 5.92 3.15 11.77
CA PRO A 42 5.65 2.41 10.55
C PRO A 42 4.98 1.06 10.82
N VAL A 43 4.10 0.64 9.91
CA VAL A 43 3.54 -0.71 9.90
C VAL A 43 4.15 -1.47 8.73
N ASP A 44 4.85 -2.55 9.02
CA ASP A 44 5.45 -3.43 8.01
C ASP A 44 4.49 -4.54 7.63
N TYR A 45 4.40 -4.84 6.34
CA TYR A 45 3.53 -5.86 5.77
C TYR A 45 4.33 -6.80 4.88
N VAL A 46 4.16 -8.11 5.11
CA VAL A 46 4.68 -9.16 4.23
C VAL A 46 3.55 -10.11 3.90
N GLY A 47 3.38 -10.41 2.62
CA GLY A 47 2.26 -11.23 2.16
C GLY A 47 2.49 -11.95 0.84
N GLN A 48 1.48 -12.73 0.45
CA GLN A 48 1.41 -13.48 -0.80
C GLN A 48 0.10 -13.20 -1.52
N ILE A 49 0.19 -13.07 -2.83
CA ILE A 49 -0.91 -12.91 -3.76
C ILE A 49 -1.35 -14.31 -4.21
N SER A 50 -2.66 -14.56 -4.24
CA SER A 50 -3.25 -15.78 -4.77
C SER A 50 -2.87 -15.99 -6.24
N SER A 51 -3.04 -17.22 -6.74
CA SER A 51 -2.72 -17.54 -8.15
C SER A 51 -3.60 -16.80 -9.16
N ASP A 52 -4.83 -16.44 -8.77
CA ASP A 52 -5.76 -15.66 -9.60
C ASP A 52 -5.59 -14.14 -9.44
N GLY A 53 -4.71 -13.68 -8.54
CA GLY A 53 -4.47 -12.26 -8.31
C GLY A 53 -5.58 -11.53 -7.56
N LEU A 54 -6.58 -12.26 -7.05
CA LEU A 54 -7.76 -11.67 -6.42
C LEU A 54 -7.63 -11.52 -4.91
N GLU A 55 -6.68 -12.19 -4.28
CA GLU A 55 -6.50 -12.19 -2.84
C GLU A 55 -5.04 -11.91 -2.48
N VAL A 56 -4.82 -11.14 -1.41
CA VAL A 56 -3.51 -11.00 -0.76
C VAL A 56 -3.66 -11.36 0.71
N THR A 57 -2.88 -12.32 1.17
CA THR A 57 -2.82 -12.71 2.59
C THR A 57 -1.43 -12.55 3.15
N GLY A 58 -1.33 -12.26 4.45
CA GLY A 58 -0.02 -12.06 5.04
C GLY A 58 -0.07 -11.69 6.52
N VAL A 59 1.03 -11.10 6.96
CA VAL A 59 1.20 -10.59 8.31
C VAL A 59 1.58 -9.12 8.28
N TRP A 60 1.21 -8.44 9.35
CA TRP A 60 1.70 -7.10 9.64
C TRP A 60 2.40 -7.08 10.99
N SER A 61 3.37 -6.17 11.15
CA SER A 61 4.02 -5.88 12.42
C SER A 61 4.12 -4.38 12.67
N LEU A 62 3.92 -4.00 13.93
CA LEU A 62 4.01 -2.63 14.43
C LEU A 62 4.57 -2.70 15.86
N LEU A 63 5.82 -2.28 16.06
CA LEU A 63 6.50 -2.38 17.36
C LEU A 63 6.43 -3.82 17.93
N ASP A 64 5.83 -3.99 19.09
CA ASP A 64 5.60 -5.26 19.79
C ASP A 64 4.28 -5.95 19.39
N MET A 65 3.50 -5.34 18.49
CA MET A 65 2.24 -5.85 17.97
C MET A 65 2.42 -6.47 16.59
N ASN A 66 1.64 -7.51 16.31
CA ASN A 66 1.57 -8.15 15.01
C ASN A 66 0.22 -8.81 14.81
N GLY A 67 -0.10 -9.14 13.56
CA GLY A 67 -1.32 -9.85 13.21
C GLY A 67 -1.31 -10.33 11.78
N THR A 68 -2.39 -10.97 11.36
CA THR A 68 -2.61 -11.39 9.98
C THR A 68 -3.49 -10.39 9.25
N PHE A 69 -3.41 -10.38 7.92
CA PHE A 69 -4.36 -9.65 7.07
C PHE A 69 -4.78 -10.49 5.86
N GLU A 70 -5.95 -10.16 5.33
CA GLU A 70 -6.49 -10.63 4.05
C GLU A 70 -7.06 -9.43 3.31
N MET A 71 -6.77 -9.31 2.02
CA MET A 71 -7.31 -8.30 1.11
C MET A 71 -7.91 -8.99 -0.10
N GLN A 72 -9.08 -8.56 -0.53
CA GLN A 72 -9.76 -9.06 -1.73
C GLN A 72 -9.92 -7.93 -2.74
N ARG A 73 -9.58 -8.20 -4.01
CA ARG A 73 -9.78 -7.26 -5.12
C ARG A 73 -11.22 -7.34 -5.59
N GLU A 74 -11.96 -6.23 -5.47
CA GLU A 74 -13.30 -6.14 -6.05
C GLU A 74 -13.22 -6.10 -7.59
N GLN A 75 -13.91 -7.01 -8.28
CA GLN A 75 -13.79 -7.24 -9.73
C GLN A 75 -14.25 -6.08 -10.64
N GLY A 76 -14.66 -4.93 -10.10
CA GLY A 76 -15.08 -3.75 -10.87
C GLY A 76 -14.09 -2.56 -10.86
N MET A 77 -13.11 -2.54 -9.96
CA MET A 77 -12.12 -1.44 -9.86
C MET A 77 -10.80 -1.74 -10.57
N ALA A 78 -10.55 -3.01 -10.90
CA ALA A 78 -9.28 -3.46 -11.46
C ALA A 78 -9.01 -2.96 -12.91
N GLU A 79 -10.07 -2.73 -13.69
CA GLU A 79 -9.95 -2.31 -15.10
C GLU A 79 -9.55 -0.84 -15.25
N THR A 80 -9.76 -0.02 -14.20
CA THR A 80 -9.48 1.43 -14.23
C THR A 80 -8.05 1.75 -13.80
N GLU A 81 -7.47 1.07 -12.80
CA GLU A 81 -6.12 1.37 -12.27
C GLU A 81 -4.96 0.81 -13.11
N GLU A 82 -5.13 -0.32 -13.80
CA GLU A 82 -4.07 -0.87 -14.68
C GLU A 82 -3.82 0.01 -15.90
N ALA A 83 -4.82 0.79 -16.34
CA ALA A 83 -4.67 1.77 -17.41
C ALA A 83 -3.85 3.01 -16.98
N GLU A 84 -3.97 3.44 -15.72
CA GLU A 84 -3.26 4.62 -15.21
C GLU A 84 -1.77 4.35 -14.89
N THR A 85 -1.40 3.12 -14.56
CA THR A 85 0.00 2.77 -14.21
C THR A 85 0.88 2.51 -15.45
N ALA A 86 0.28 2.28 -16.62
CA ALA A 86 1.01 2.03 -17.87
C ALA A 86 1.44 3.31 -18.60
N GLU A 87 0.87 4.47 -18.24
CA GLU A 87 1.15 5.76 -18.87
C GLU A 87 2.02 6.62 -17.93
N THR A 88 3.35 6.46 -17.99
CA THR A 88 4.39 7.52 -17.92
C THR A 88 5.76 6.90 -17.60
N VAL A 89 6.51 6.55 -18.65
CA VAL A 89 7.98 6.68 -18.64
C VAL A 89 8.39 7.34 -19.96
N PRO A 90 8.51 8.67 -20.05
CA PRO A 90 9.23 9.28 -21.16
C PRO A 90 10.72 8.93 -21.01
N ALA A 91 11.30 8.37 -22.08
CA ALA A 91 12.73 8.07 -22.16
C ALA A 91 13.57 9.36 -22.01
N PRO A 92 14.77 9.28 -21.40
CA PRO A 92 15.66 10.44 -21.28
C PRO A 92 16.12 10.90 -22.67
N ALA A 93 16.12 12.21 -22.89
CA ALA A 93 16.68 12.83 -24.09
C ALA A 93 18.20 12.61 -24.13
N GLU A 94 18.71 12.00 -25.21
CA GLU A 94 20.13 12.05 -25.55
C GLU A 94 20.51 13.50 -25.89
N LEU A 95 21.56 14.00 -25.24
CA LEU A 95 22.21 15.26 -25.58
C LEU A 95 23.27 14.97 -26.65
N ASP A 96 23.15 15.61 -27.81
CA ASP A 96 24.19 15.69 -28.86
C ASP A 96 25.20 16.80 -28.51
#